data_AF-A0A6I3FC10-F1
#
_entry.id   AF-A0A6I3FC10-F1
#
_cell.length_a   1.000
_cell.length_b   1.000
_cell.length_c   1.000
_cell.angle_alpha   90.00
_cell.angle_beta   90.00
_cell.angle_gamma   90.00
#
_symmetry.space_group_name_H-M   'P 1'
#
loop_
_entity.id
_entity.type
_entity.pdbx_description
1 polymer ?
#
loop_
_entity_poly.entity_id
_entity_poly.type
_entity_poly.pdbx_seq_one_letter_code
_entity_poly.pdbx_strand_id
1 'polypeptide(L)'
;MTYTQLALSAVVCAVAFDIYVVKTRLVLRRVFWTSYAIIIAFQLLTNWWLTSKNIVMYDADAIVGIRIASAPIEDLLFGFALVLGVLANWIRLGALNKQR
;
A
#
# COMPACT_ATOMS: atom_id res chain seq x y z
N MET A 1 -9.29 -12.87 -12.68
CA MET A 1 -8.84 -11.55 -12.21
C MET A 1 -7.33 -11.59 -12.16
N THR A 2 -6.64 -10.74 -12.91
CA THR A 2 -5.18 -10.66 -12.81
C THR A 2 -4.80 -10.05 -11.46
N TYR A 3 -3.61 -10.36 -10.95
CA TYR A 3 -3.11 -9.79 -9.70
C TYR A 3 -3.10 -8.25 -9.75
N THR A 4 -2.79 -7.70 -10.92
CA THR A 4 -2.86 -6.26 -11.22
C THR A 4 -4.27 -5.68 -11.06
N GLN A 5 -5.31 -6.40 -11.49
CA GLN A 5 -6.71 -5.97 -11.30
C GLN A 5 -7.09 -5.92 -9.83
N LEU A 6 -6.65 -6.91 -9.04
CA LEU A 6 -6.87 -6.92 -7.59
C LEU A 6 -6.16 -5.75 -6.91
N ALA A 7 -4.89 -5.51 -7.24
CA ALA A 7 -4.12 -4.40 -6.69
C ALA A 7 -4.75 -3.04 -7.02
N LEU A 8 -5.14 -2.81 -8.27
CA LEU A 8 -5.83 -1.57 -8.67
C LEU A 8 -7.16 -1.40 -7.93
N SER A 9 -7.97 -2.46 -7.85
CA SER A 9 -9.25 -2.41 -7.15
C SER A 9 -9.07 -2.11 -5.67
N ALA A 10 -8.05 -2.67 -5.02
CA ALA A 10 -7.73 -2.42 -3.62
C ALA A 10 -7.35 -0.94 -3.39
N VAL A 11 -6.54 -0.35 -4.27
CA VAL A 11 -6.19 1.07 -4.19
C VAL A 11 -7.42 1.95 -4.34
N VAL A 12 -8.25 1.71 -5.35
CA VAL A 12 -9.49 2.48 -5.57
C VAL A 12 -10.41 2.37 -4.36
N CYS A 13 -10.61 1.16 -3.82
CA CYS A 13 -11.40 0.93 -2.62
C CYS A 13 -10.82 1.66 -1.39
N ALA A 14 -9.52 1.63 -1.17
CA ALA A 14 -8.87 2.28 -0.02
C ALA A 14 -8.98 3.81 -0.11
N VAL A 15 -8.76 4.39 -1.30
CA VAL A 15 -8.89 5.83 -1.53
C VAL A 15 -10.35 6.27 -1.37
N ALA A 16 -11.30 5.50 -1.93
CA ALA A 16 -12.71 5.78 -1.76
C ALA A 16 -13.13 5.68 -0.28
N PHE A 17 -12.60 4.72 0.46
CA PHE A 17 -12.85 4.57 1.89
C PHE A 17 -12.31 5.75 2.71
N ASP A 18 -11.07 6.20 2.45
CA ASP A 18 -10.49 7.38 3.12
C ASP A 18 -11.27 8.67 2.83
N ILE A 19 -11.69 8.88 1.57
CA ILE A 19 -12.34 10.12 1.15
C ILE A 19 -13.83 10.15 1.52
N TYR A 20 -14.58 9.08 1.24
CA TYR A 20 -16.04 9.08 1.34
C TYR A 20 -16.57 8.52 2.66
N VAL A 21 -15.93 7.49 3.23
CA VAL A 21 -16.40 6.82 4.45
C VAL A 21 -15.83 7.48 5.69
N VAL A 22 -14.49 7.53 5.79
CA VAL A 22 -13.81 8.08 6.97
C VAL A 22 -13.67 9.60 6.87
N LYS A 23 -13.63 10.16 5.65
CA LYS A 23 -13.47 11.59 5.36
C LYS A 23 -12.21 12.19 5.98
N THR A 24 -11.20 11.35 6.24
CA THR A 24 -9.91 11.73 6.82
C THR A 24 -9.05 12.53 5.84
N ARG A 25 -9.23 12.29 4.53
CA ARG A 25 -8.47 12.95 3.46
C ARG A 25 -6.96 12.84 3.67
N LEU A 26 -6.49 11.69 4.16
CA LEU A 26 -5.08 11.46 4.46
C LEU A 26 -4.23 11.58 3.20
N VAL A 27 -4.76 11.11 2.06
CA VAL A 27 -4.09 11.18 0.76
C VAL A 27 -3.79 12.63 0.34
N LEU A 28 -4.54 13.62 0.84
CA LEU A 28 -4.32 15.04 0.53
C LEU A 28 -3.27 15.71 1.45
N ARG A 29 -2.78 15.02 2.48
CA ARG A 29 -1.84 15.59 3.46
C ARG A 29 -0.40 15.29 3.09
N ARG A 30 0.47 16.32 3.08
CA ARG A 30 1.91 16.17 2.81
C ARG A 30 2.60 15.20 3.79
N VAL A 31 2.22 15.23 5.06
CA VAL A 31 2.81 14.35 6.10
C VAL A 31 2.63 12.87 5.75
N PHE A 32 1.47 12.48 5.20
CA PHE A 32 1.21 11.11 4.77
C PHE A 32 2.21 10.68 3.69
N TRP A 33 2.44 11.53 2.68
CA TRP A 33 3.41 11.25 1.62
C TRP A 33 4.85 11.19 2.12
N THR A 34 5.23 12.04 3.08
CA THR A 34 6.58 11.98 3.68
C THR A 34 6.79 10.66 4.43
N SER A 35 5.83 10.23 5.26
CA SER A 35 5.91 8.95 5.95
C SER A 35 5.87 7.77 4.97
N TYR A 36 5.02 7.83 3.95
CA TYR A 36 4.91 6.79 2.94
C TYR A 36 6.18 6.65 2.08
N ALA A 37 6.88 7.75 1.80
CA ALA A 37 8.17 7.71 1.11
C ALA A 37 9.23 6.93 1.89
N ILE A 38 9.25 7.08 3.23
CA ILE A 38 10.14 6.29 4.11
C ILE A 38 9.77 4.81 4.03
N ILE A 39 8.47 4.48 4.09
CA ILE A 39 7.98 3.10 3.99
C ILE A 39 8.41 2.47 2.66
N ILE A 40 8.19 3.16 1.53
CA ILE A 40 8.63 2.67 0.21
C ILE A 40 10.15 2.46 0.17
N ALA A 41 10.94 3.39 0.69
CA ALA A 41 12.40 3.27 0.68
C ALA A 41 12.86 1.97 1.39
N PHE A 42 12.31 1.69 2.57
CA PHE A 42 12.60 0.45 3.28
C PHE A 42 12.01 -0.78 2.59
N GLN A 43 10.79 -0.69 2.04
CA GLN A 43 10.14 -1.80 1.33
C GLN A 43 10.93 -2.23 0.09
N LEU A 44 11.47 -1.28 -0.67
CA LEU A 44 12.33 -1.57 -1.81
C LEU A 44 13.67 -2.14 -1.37
N LEU A 45 14.27 -1.60 -0.30
CA LEU A 45 15.55 -2.09 0.22
C LEU A 45 15.44 -3.54 0.73
N THR A 46 14.39 -3.87 1.49
CA THR A 46 14.17 -5.21 2.01
C THR A 46 13.77 -6.18 0.91
N ASN A 47 12.92 -5.77 -0.03
CA ASN A 47 12.58 -6.61 -1.19
C ASN A 47 13.83 -6.91 -2.02
N TRP A 48 14.64 -5.91 -2.33
CA TRP A 48 15.89 -6.11 -3.05
C TRP A 48 16.84 -7.07 -2.32
N TRP A 49 16.98 -6.91 -1.00
CA TRP A 49 17.79 -7.79 -0.16
C TRP A 49 17.27 -9.24 -0.15
N LEU A 50 15.96 -9.44 -0.02
CA LEU A 50 15.32 -10.76 0.02
C LEU A 50 15.39 -11.47 -1.33
N THR A 51 15.22 -10.74 -2.43
CA THR A 51 15.39 -11.28 -3.79
C THR A 51 16.85 -11.68 -4.04
N SER A 52 17.82 -10.87 -3.58
CA SER A 52 19.26 -11.17 -3.72
C SER A 52 19.67 -12.46 -3.01
N LYS A 53 18.94 -12.86 -1.96
CA LYS A 53 19.16 -14.10 -1.22
C LYS A 53 18.39 -15.32 -1.77
N ASN A 54 17.64 -15.19 -2.86
CA ASN A 54 16.76 -16.24 -3.41
C ASN A 54 15.75 -16.81 -2.40
N ILE A 55 15.43 -16.05 -1.33
CA ILE A 55 14.48 -16.47 -0.30
C ILE A 55 13.04 -16.21 -0.77
N VAL A 56 12.83 -15.15 -1.55
CA VAL A 56 11.55 -14.80 -2.17
C VAL A 56 11.75 -14.72 -3.68
N MET A 57 11.42 -15.82 -4.36
CA MET A 57 11.43 -15.91 -5.82
C MET A 57 10.01 -15.71 -6.33
N TYR A 58 9.81 -14.65 -7.10
CA TYR A 58 8.55 -14.39 -7.79
C TYR A 58 8.57 -15.07 -9.15
N ASP A 59 7.64 -16.01 -9.34
CA ASP A 59 7.50 -16.78 -10.58
C ASP A 59 7.18 -15.84 -11.76
N ALA A 60 7.84 -16.07 -12.89
CA ALA A 60 7.81 -15.17 -14.05
C ALA A 60 6.45 -15.18 -14.76
N ASP A 61 5.67 -16.27 -14.62
CA ASP A 61 4.39 -16.48 -15.29
C ASP A 61 3.18 -15.86 -14.57
N ALA A 62 3.35 -15.29 -13.37
CA ALA A 62 2.24 -14.76 -12.56
C ALA A 62 2.09 -13.21 -12.60
N ILE A 63 2.96 -12.48 -13.31
CA ILE A 63 3.11 -11.02 -13.14
C ILE A 63 3.12 -10.30 -14.50
N VAL A 64 2.36 -9.21 -14.61
CA VAL A 64 2.36 -8.30 -15.75
C VAL A 64 3.62 -7.42 -15.72
N GLY A 65 4.76 -8.01 -16.10
CA GLY A 65 5.89 -7.38 -16.80
C GLY A 65 6.65 -6.14 -16.24
N ILE A 66 6.13 -5.37 -15.28
CA ILE A 66 6.76 -4.12 -14.80
C ILE A 66 7.34 -4.34 -13.39
N ARG A 67 8.63 -4.67 -13.34
CA ARG A 67 9.40 -4.79 -12.09
C ARG A 67 10.13 -3.49 -11.81
N ILE A 68 9.92 -2.89 -10.65
CA ILE A 68 10.75 -1.79 -10.14
C ILE A 68 11.59 -2.36 -8.99
N ALA A 69 12.92 -2.36 -9.15
CA ALA A 69 13.87 -2.91 -8.17
C ALA A 69 13.52 -4.34 -7.68
N SER A 70 13.21 -5.25 -8.61
CA SER A 70 12.83 -6.65 -8.37
C SER A 70 11.48 -6.88 -7.68
N ALA A 71 10.78 -5.83 -7.23
CA ALA A 71 9.43 -5.95 -6.68
C ALA A 71 8.35 -5.77 -7.77
N PRO A 72 7.25 -6.54 -7.72
CA PRO A 72 6.07 -6.29 -8.56
C PRO A 72 5.47 -4.94 -8.21
N ILE A 73 5.10 -4.13 -9.20
CA ILE A 73 4.47 -2.82 -8.95
C ILE A 73 3.14 -2.97 -8.20
N GLU A 74 2.50 -4.13 -8.38
CA GLU A 74 1.29 -4.53 -7.69
C GLU A 74 1.45 -4.61 -6.17
N ASP A 75 2.60 -5.05 -5.66
CA ASP A 75 2.86 -5.14 -4.21
C ASP A 75 3.02 -3.76 -3.57
N LEU A 76 3.54 -2.78 -4.34
CA LEU A 76 3.59 -1.38 -3.90
C LEU A 76 2.19 -0.78 -3.82
N LEU A 77 1.34 -1.05 -4.82
CA LEU A 77 -0.05 -0.61 -4.86
C LEU A 77 -0.87 -1.26 -3.73
N PHE A 78 -0.68 -2.56 -3.49
CA PHE A 78 -1.36 -3.26 -2.40
C PHE A 78 -0.88 -2.75 -1.03
N GLY A 79 0.43 -2.57 -0.86
CA GLY A 79 1.01 -1.96 0.33
C GLY A 79 0.46 -0.55 0.60
N PHE A 80 0.32 0.27 -0.45
CA PHE A 80 -0.33 1.59 -0.34
C PHE A 80 -1.76 1.48 0.20
N ALA A 81 -2.59 0.62 -0.41
CA ALA A 81 -3.98 0.43 -0.04
C ALA A 81 -4.11 -0.02 1.42
N LEU A 82 -3.23 -0.93 1.86
CA LEU A 82 -3.19 -1.43 3.23
C LEU A 82 -2.81 -0.32 4.21
N VAL A 83 -1.72 0.41 3.97
CA VAL A 83 -1.27 1.50 4.85
C VAL A 83 -2.35 2.57 4.98
N LEU A 84 -2.94 3.01 3.86
CA LEU A 84 -4.01 4.01 3.85
C LEU A 84 -5.24 3.51 4.62
N GLY A 85 -5.67 2.27 4.37
CA GLY A 85 -6.82 1.67 5.03
C GLY A 85 -6.64 1.53 6.55
N VAL A 86 -5.48 1.07 6.99
CA VAL A 86 -5.15 0.92 8.43
C VAL A 86 -5.13 2.29 9.12
N LEU A 87 -4.48 3.29 8.54
CA LEU A 87 -4.42 4.64 9.12
C LEU A 87 -5.79 5.31 9.16
N ALA A 88 -6.58 5.20 8.09
CA ALA A 88 -7.94 5.71 8.05
C ALA A 88 -8.81 5.06 9.13
N ASN A 89 -8.74 3.73 9.27
CA ASN A 89 -9.51 3.01 10.29
C ASN A 89 -9.04 3.35 11.72
N TRP A 90 -7.73 3.51 11.93
CA TRP A 90 -7.16 3.94 13.20
C TRP A 90 -7.72 5.30 13.65
N ILE A 91 -7.76 6.27 12.73
CA ILE A 91 -8.33 7.60 13.03
C ILE A 91 -9.83 7.50 13.30
N ARG A 92 -10.57 6.71 12.50
CA ARG A 92 -12.01 6.49 12.70
C ARG A 92 -12.30 5.94 14.09
N LEU A 93 -11.63 4.85 14.48
CA LEU A 93 -11.83 4.18 15.76
C LEU A 93 -11.34 5.04 16.93
N GLY A 94 -10.22 5.75 16.77
CA GLY A 94 -9.72 6.70 17.75
C GLY A 94 -10.68 7.87 18.00
N ALA A 95 -11.35 8.38 16.95
CA ALA A 95 -12.37 9.41 17.09
C ALA A 95 -13.62 8.90 17.84
N LEU A 96 -14.04 7.65 17.57
CA LEU A 96 -15.16 7.01 18.27
C LEU A 96 -14.90 6.85 19.78
N ASN A 97 -13.67 6.48 20.17
CA ASN A 97 -13.31 6.36 21.59
C ASN A 97 -13.28 7.69 22.33
N LYS A 98 -13.09 8.82 21.64
CA LYS A 98 -13.08 10.16 22.26
C LYS A 98 -14.48 10.72 22.50
N GLN A 99 -15.51 10.09 21.94
CA GLN A 99 -16.92 10.48 22.09
C GLN A 99 -17.66 9.68 23.18
N ARG A 100 -17.02 8.66 23.77
CA ARG A 100 -17.51 7.92 24.95
C ARG A 100 -16.85 8.45 26.21
#